data_AF-A0A2S2E3H4-F1
#
_entry.id   AF-A0A2S2E3H4-F1
#
_cell.length_a   1.000
_cell.length_b   1.000
_cell.length_c   1.000
_cell.angle_alpha   90.00
_cell.angle_beta   90.00
_cell.angle_gamma   90.00
#
_symmetry.space_group_name_H-M   'P 1'
#
loop_
_entity.id
_entity.type
_entity.pdbx_description
1 polymer ?
#
loop_
_entity_poly.entity_id
_entity_poly.type
_entity_poly.pdbx_seq_one_letter_code
_entity_poly.pdbx_strand_id
1 'polypeptide(L)'
;MKDNLLNISIIEDNQGSRALLADMLQGLGQSSVKRYKDCEQFLSDLEQAPDLVLLGYDLGGTFKGTELARYCSHNRLVPEWTQFAFITNYPQRVSADLPQRLCPVPIYQKPISNGQLTELVNNTRRLLEKTGPIIKAALHAPSQTLVDKLTSIRSEELKQPLRDVVMSVQATVLLRAGHGNLAWEYASELETQELSYELQLNIAYQQGEQTTLLELLDELAGNGLLRHKQLFYRLRLLSRQAQYGEMLDVLAQIRDSELSPSQIVLKAYLLYLNSSYAEAMTYLDERLNAMEQDDYYLNTLLCWSLCLTLLESRSTDSPQEALKRLHQFKDEVKWHSVGRVFQRFERLLDLAILAVTLYRNKGESGQELDFNELEHLPKISSVFECTTLAFIYIHLDRSDNASQMLFEAEQFIARMQTSPERIAAGLLHRQLFTMLHKNHQQQAMEYNRWGLTFRQDKRPYRALALFARAHQLCPRVPGFLLNLLTLMQQLDLAQFWEVQQDTLINHLKQLPLSEAEQQRLAKLLQ
;
A
#
# COMPACT_ATOMS: atom_id res chain seq x y z
N MET A 1 -7.82 13.29 40.62
CA MET A 1 -7.91 12.69 39.28
C MET A 1 -6.58 11.98 39.06
N LYS A 2 -6.56 10.68 38.75
CA LYS A 2 -5.30 10.05 38.30
C LYS A 2 -5.05 10.62 36.90
N ASP A 3 -4.11 11.55 36.79
CA ASP A 3 -3.69 12.07 35.50
C ASP A 3 -3.22 10.89 34.65
N ASN A 4 -3.98 10.55 33.60
CA ASN A 4 -3.58 9.53 32.64
C ASN A 4 -2.40 10.10 31.85
N LEU A 5 -1.20 9.73 32.30
CA LEU A 5 0.07 9.92 31.64
C LEU A 5 0.04 9.20 30.29
N LEU A 6 0.48 9.87 29.23
CA LEU A 6 0.62 9.24 27.92
C LEU A 6 1.96 8.51 27.84
N ASN A 7 1.99 7.38 27.15
CA ASN A 7 3.23 6.75 26.70
C ASN A 7 3.70 7.44 25.41
N ILE A 8 4.76 8.25 25.50
CA ILE A 8 5.25 9.08 24.40
C ILE A 8 6.59 8.55 23.89
N SER A 9 6.70 8.39 22.58
CA SER A 9 7.95 8.05 21.89
C SER A 9 8.42 9.24 21.05
N ILE A 10 9.66 9.68 21.26
CA ILE A 10 10.32 10.70 20.43
C ILE A 10 11.32 10.01 19.51
N ILE A 11 11.19 10.23 18.20
CA ILE A 11 12.10 9.72 17.18
C ILE A 11 12.64 10.93 16.42
N GLU A 12 13.91 11.23 16.65
CA GLU A 12 14.59 12.42 16.16
C GLU A 12 16.08 12.10 16.08
N ASP A 13 16.75 12.43 14.98
CA ASP A 13 18.18 12.17 14.80
C ASP A 13 19.04 13.11 15.67
N ASN A 14 18.66 14.38 15.73
CA ASN A 14 19.37 15.41 16.49
C ASN A 14 19.23 15.21 18.01
N GLN A 15 20.36 14.90 18.67
CA GLN A 15 20.41 14.67 20.11
C GLN A 15 19.91 15.87 20.94
N GLY A 16 20.24 17.10 20.53
CA GLY A 16 19.83 18.31 21.24
C GLY A 16 18.33 18.55 21.17
N SER A 17 17.75 18.44 19.97
CA SER A 17 16.29 18.53 19.75
C SER A 17 15.56 17.43 20.53
N ARG A 18 16.08 16.19 20.50
CA ARG A 18 15.51 15.05 21.21
C ARG A 18 15.53 15.22 22.74
N ALA A 19 16.62 15.76 23.29
CA ALA A 19 16.73 16.06 24.72
C ALA A 19 15.78 17.19 25.13
N LEU A 20 15.76 18.29 24.37
CA LEU A 20 14.88 19.43 24.64
C LEU A 20 13.40 19.04 24.67
N LEU A 21 12.94 18.28 23.67
CA LEU A 21 11.55 17.80 23.63
C LEU A 21 11.21 16.91 24.83
N ALA A 22 12.14 16.06 25.25
CA ALA A 22 11.95 15.22 26.43
C ALA A 22 11.84 16.05 27.71
N ASP A 23 12.71 17.03 27.89
CA ASP A 23 12.70 17.93 29.06
C ASP A 23 11.41 18.75 29.11
N MET A 24 10.94 19.26 27.95
CA MET A 24 9.65 19.95 27.85
C MET A 24 8.48 19.03 28.24
N LEU A 25 8.43 17.80 27.73
CA LEU A 25 7.36 16.84 28.07
C LEU A 25 7.38 16.44 29.55
N GLN A 26 8.58 16.25 30.12
CA GLN A 26 8.75 15.99 31.55
C GLN A 26 8.29 17.18 32.40
N GLY A 27 8.60 18.42 31.95
CA GLY A 27 8.08 19.65 32.54
C GLY A 27 6.55 19.77 32.50
N LEU A 28 5.91 19.14 31.52
CA LEU A 28 4.44 18.99 31.43
C LEU A 28 3.89 17.81 32.25
N GLY A 29 4.73 17.17 33.07
CA GLY A 29 4.36 16.06 33.93
C GLY A 29 4.29 14.69 33.24
N GLN A 30 4.73 14.56 31.98
CA GLN A 30 4.77 13.26 31.30
C GLN A 30 6.00 12.46 31.75
N SER A 31 5.79 11.37 32.48
CA SER A 31 6.87 10.52 33.01
C SER A 31 7.27 9.37 32.09
N SER A 32 6.39 8.95 31.18
CA SER A 32 6.64 7.86 30.23
C SER A 32 7.09 8.40 28.87
N VAL A 33 8.31 8.95 28.81
CA VAL A 33 8.89 9.50 27.58
C VAL A 33 10.10 8.67 27.14
N LYS A 34 9.94 7.90 26.06
CA LYS A 34 11.02 7.13 25.43
C LYS A 34 11.66 7.95 24.30
N ARG A 35 12.97 7.82 24.15
CA ARG A 35 13.78 8.61 23.20
C ARG A 35 14.55 7.66 22.30
N TYR A 36 14.37 7.83 21.00
CA TYR A 36 14.99 7.02 19.96
C TYR A 36 15.78 7.91 19.02
N LYS A 37 17.01 7.50 18.72
CA LYS A 37 17.89 8.23 17.79
C LYS A 37 17.49 8.03 16.33
N ASP A 38 16.87 6.91 16.02
CA ASP A 38 16.53 6.47 14.67
C ASP A 38 15.34 5.50 14.71
N CYS A 39 14.87 5.11 13.53
CA CYS A 39 13.75 4.20 13.38
C CYS A 39 14.08 2.78 13.84
N GLU A 40 15.32 2.34 13.67
CA GLU A 40 15.73 0.97 14.02
C GLU A 40 15.64 0.74 15.53
N GLN A 41 16.14 1.71 16.32
CA GLN A 41 16.03 1.66 17.77
C GLN A 41 14.56 1.66 18.20
N PHE A 42 13.73 2.49 17.56
CA PHE A 42 12.30 2.51 17.85
C PHE A 42 11.63 1.15 17.56
N LEU A 43 11.87 0.58 16.39
CA LEU A 43 11.26 -0.69 15.97
C LEU A 43 11.75 -1.89 16.79
N SER A 44 13.02 -1.87 17.22
CA SER A 44 13.60 -2.94 18.05
C SER A 44 13.05 -2.93 19.48
N ASP A 45 12.77 -1.74 20.02
CA ASP A 45 12.30 -1.54 21.39
C ASP A 45 10.75 -1.42 21.48
N LEU A 46 10.04 -1.66 20.36
CA LEU A 46 8.59 -1.54 20.27
C LEU A 46 7.88 -2.75 20.91
N GLU A 47 8.02 -2.89 22.23
CA GLU A 47 7.30 -3.92 23.01
C GLU A 47 5.87 -3.50 23.33
N GLN A 48 5.67 -2.21 23.62
CA GLN A 48 4.37 -1.62 23.92
C GLN A 48 4.13 -0.45 22.98
N ALA A 49 2.93 -0.42 22.41
CA ALA A 49 2.53 0.63 21.50
C ALA A 49 2.44 1.99 22.23
N PRO A 50 3.10 3.04 21.71
CA PRO A 50 2.96 4.38 22.26
C PRO A 50 1.57 4.96 21.97
N ASP A 51 1.15 5.85 22.85
CA ASP A 51 -0.06 6.66 22.68
C ASP A 51 0.21 7.81 21.69
N LEU A 52 1.41 8.41 21.78
CA LEU A 52 1.88 9.51 20.94
C LEU A 52 3.30 9.24 20.41
N VAL A 53 3.49 9.41 19.11
CA VAL A 53 4.80 9.37 18.46
C VAL A 53 5.13 10.75 17.89
N LEU A 54 6.21 11.35 18.38
CA LEU A 54 6.77 12.61 17.86
C LEU A 54 7.89 12.28 16.87
N LEU A 55 7.75 12.76 15.64
CA LEU A 55 8.65 12.46 14.53
C LEU A 55 9.36 13.72 14.01
N GLY A 56 10.67 13.63 13.83
CA GLY A 56 11.38 14.43 12.84
C GLY A 56 10.99 14.03 11.41
N TYR A 57 11.35 14.86 10.41
CA TYR A 57 11.20 14.46 9.01
C TYR A 57 12.36 13.56 8.56
N ASP A 58 13.60 13.99 8.80
CA ASP A 58 14.80 13.19 8.57
C ASP A 58 15.12 12.43 9.87
N LEU A 59 15.14 11.10 9.83
CA LEU A 59 15.39 10.25 11.00
C LEU A 59 16.72 9.48 10.85
N GLY A 60 17.70 10.12 10.22
CA GLY A 60 19.00 9.53 9.86
C GLY A 60 18.91 8.59 8.65
N GLY A 61 19.89 7.69 8.49
CA GLY A 61 20.02 6.73 7.37
C GLY A 61 19.07 5.54 7.44
N THR A 62 17.83 5.76 7.88
CA THR A 62 16.77 4.75 7.94
C THR A 62 15.54 5.23 7.18
N PHE A 63 14.39 5.37 7.82
CA PHE A 63 13.19 5.90 7.18
C PHE A 63 13.13 7.42 7.27
N LYS A 64 12.49 8.07 6.29
CA LYS A 64 11.88 9.38 6.54
C LYS A 64 10.70 9.21 7.49
N GLY A 65 10.37 10.23 8.28
CA GLY A 65 9.28 10.13 9.25
C GLY A 65 7.91 9.80 8.62
N THR A 66 7.61 10.29 7.41
CA THR A 66 6.38 9.91 6.68
C THR A 66 6.37 8.44 6.28
N GLU A 67 7.53 7.90 5.90
CA GLU A 67 7.70 6.49 5.55
C GLU A 67 7.62 5.59 6.77
N LEU A 68 8.21 5.98 7.91
CA LEU A 68 8.07 5.25 9.17
C LEU A 68 6.59 5.17 9.61
N ALA A 69 5.88 6.30 9.56
CA ALA A 69 4.46 6.33 9.90
C ALA A 69 3.64 5.40 8.98
N ARG A 70 3.94 5.40 7.68
CA ARG A 70 3.32 4.49 6.70
C ARG A 70 3.66 3.02 6.99
N TYR A 71 4.93 2.72 7.26
CA TYR A 71 5.43 1.38 7.58
C TYR A 71 4.77 0.82 8.84
N CYS A 72 4.67 1.63 9.90
CA CYS A 72 4.01 1.24 11.15
C CYS A 72 2.51 0.96 10.94
N SER A 73 1.84 1.78 10.12
CA SER A 73 0.41 1.59 9.80
C SER A 73 0.20 0.31 8.98
N HIS A 74 0.97 0.12 7.91
CA HIS A 74 0.84 -1.01 7.00
C HIS A 74 1.07 -2.35 7.71
N ASN A 75 2.13 -2.42 8.53
CA ASN A 75 2.51 -3.63 9.25
C ASN A 75 1.80 -3.79 10.60
N ARG A 76 0.90 -2.86 10.96
CA ARG A 76 0.15 -2.84 12.23
C ARG A 76 1.07 -2.93 13.46
N LEU A 77 2.22 -2.29 13.39
CA LEU A 77 3.22 -2.26 14.47
C LEU A 77 2.74 -1.38 15.62
N VAL A 78 1.95 -0.37 15.29
CA VAL A 78 1.22 0.45 16.25
C VAL A 78 -0.28 0.38 15.94
N PRO A 79 -1.15 0.51 16.95
CA PRO A 79 -2.58 0.64 16.72
C PRO A 79 -2.93 1.84 15.82
N GLU A 80 -4.03 1.73 15.08
CA GLU A 80 -4.53 2.83 14.22
C GLU A 80 -4.90 4.09 15.02
N TRP A 81 -5.23 3.93 16.31
CA TRP A 81 -5.52 5.06 17.19
C TRP A 81 -4.26 5.75 17.74
N THR A 82 -3.05 5.18 17.59
CA THR A 82 -1.82 5.86 17.99
C THR A 82 -1.71 7.19 17.26
N GLN A 83 -1.48 8.24 18.02
CA GLN A 83 -1.35 9.59 17.51
C GLN A 83 0.08 9.80 16.98
N PHE A 84 0.19 10.29 15.76
CA PHE A 84 1.47 10.76 15.22
C PHE A 84 1.46 12.28 15.20
N ALA A 85 2.61 12.90 15.40
CA ALA A 85 2.82 14.32 15.17
C ALA A 85 4.23 14.57 14.66
N PHE A 86 4.36 15.49 13.73
CA PHE A 86 5.65 15.89 13.17
C PHE A 86 6.12 17.19 13.81
N ILE A 87 7.38 17.23 14.24
CA ILE A 87 8.06 18.44 14.68
C ILE A 87 9.28 18.57 13.79
N THR A 88 9.26 19.49 12.82
CA THR A 88 10.21 19.47 11.70
C THR A 88 10.62 20.87 11.22
N ASN A 89 11.75 20.96 10.51
CA ASN A 89 12.15 22.15 9.74
C ASN A 89 11.45 22.21 8.36
N TYR A 90 10.81 21.12 7.92
CA TYR A 90 10.26 20.98 6.58
C TYR A 90 8.75 20.63 6.59
N PRO A 91 7.88 21.47 7.18
CA PRO A 91 6.45 21.15 7.33
C PRO A 91 5.74 20.91 5.98
N GLN A 92 6.13 21.65 4.94
CA GLN A 92 5.57 21.48 3.59
C GLN A 92 5.90 20.11 2.97
N ARG A 93 7.10 19.57 3.22
CA ARG A 93 7.50 18.24 2.72
C ARG A 93 6.71 17.12 3.40
N VAL A 94 6.51 17.25 4.72
CA VAL A 94 5.67 16.31 5.49
C VAL A 94 4.23 16.35 4.98
N SER A 95 3.65 17.54 4.84
CA SER A 95 2.26 17.71 4.38
C SER A 95 2.04 17.09 2.99
N ALA A 96 3.01 17.26 2.09
CA ALA A 96 2.92 16.71 0.73
C ALA A 96 2.92 15.17 0.68
N ASP A 97 3.57 14.45 1.61
CA ASP A 97 3.70 12.98 1.59
C ASP A 97 3.05 12.29 2.81
N LEU A 98 2.13 12.97 3.49
CA LEU A 98 1.52 12.43 4.70
C LEU A 98 0.74 11.12 4.40
N PRO A 99 0.96 10.03 5.16
CA PRO A 99 0.12 8.85 5.04
C PRO A 99 -1.31 9.14 5.50
N GLN A 100 -2.29 8.52 4.84
CA GLN A 100 -3.69 8.63 5.27
C GLN A 100 -3.83 7.98 6.64
N ARG A 101 -4.41 8.68 7.61
CA ARG A 101 -4.70 8.13 8.93
C ARG A 101 -6.08 8.56 9.38
N LEU A 102 -6.69 7.75 10.25
CA LEU A 102 -7.98 8.07 10.86
C LEU A 102 -7.84 9.20 11.88
N CYS A 103 -6.74 9.20 12.63
CA CYS A 103 -6.39 10.30 13.52
C CYS A 103 -5.68 11.41 12.70
N PRO A 104 -5.96 12.70 12.98
CA PRO A 104 -5.26 13.80 12.35
C PRO A 104 -3.76 13.68 12.66
N VAL A 105 -2.89 14.23 11.81
CA VAL A 105 -1.44 14.22 12.08
C VAL A 105 -0.95 15.66 12.15
N PRO A 106 -0.88 16.27 13.35
CA PRO A 106 -0.38 17.62 13.53
C PRO A 106 1.06 17.76 13.03
N ILE A 107 1.34 18.88 12.35
CA ILE A 107 2.67 19.23 11.84
C ILE A 107 3.06 20.57 12.46
N TYR A 108 4.13 20.57 13.24
CA TYR A 108 4.69 21.75 13.89
C TYR A 108 6.05 22.10 13.29
N GLN A 109 6.27 23.38 13.03
CA GLN A 109 7.58 23.89 12.64
C GLN A 109 8.48 24.05 13.87
N LYS A 110 9.76 23.64 13.77
CA LYS A 110 10.75 23.90 14.81
C LYS A 110 11.13 25.41 14.83
N PRO A 111 11.33 26.02 16.01
CA PRO A 111 11.18 25.45 17.35
C PRO A 111 9.70 25.39 17.80
N ILE A 112 9.32 24.31 18.49
CA ILE A 112 7.97 24.17 19.07
C ILE A 112 7.89 24.87 20.44
N SER A 113 6.77 25.54 20.73
CA SER A 113 6.54 26.17 22.02
C SER A 113 5.95 25.21 23.06
N ASN A 114 6.15 25.49 24.36
CA ASN A 114 5.50 24.75 25.44
C ASN A 114 3.97 24.75 25.32
N GLY A 115 3.38 25.86 24.86
CA GLY A 115 1.93 25.97 24.65
C GLY A 115 1.43 24.99 23.59
N GLN A 116 2.08 24.94 22.42
CA GLN A 116 1.75 24.01 21.35
C GLN A 116 1.93 22.55 21.78
N LEU A 117 3.00 22.23 22.52
CA LEU A 117 3.23 20.89 23.02
C LEU A 117 2.19 20.47 24.07
N THR A 118 1.80 21.40 24.94
CA THR A 118 0.71 21.20 25.93
C THR A 118 -0.61 20.91 25.23
N GLU A 119 -0.95 21.70 24.21
CA GLU A 119 -2.13 21.51 23.39
C GLU A 119 -2.12 20.15 22.69
N LEU A 120 -0.99 19.77 22.07
CA LEU A 120 -0.83 18.46 21.42
C LEU A 120 -1.09 17.31 22.39
N VAL A 121 -0.47 17.32 23.58
CA VAL A 121 -0.64 16.27 24.60
C VAL A 121 -2.10 16.19 25.07
N ASN A 122 -2.73 17.33 25.34
CA ASN A 122 -4.12 17.38 25.79
C ASN A 122 -5.11 16.92 24.71
N ASN A 123 -4.90 17.35 23.47
CA ASN A 123 -5.71 16.93 22.32
C ASN A 123 -5.55 15.43 22.07
N THR A 124 -4.32 14.91 22.14
CA THR A 124 -4.04 13.48 22.00
C THR A 124 -4.80 12.67 23.05
N ARG A 125 -4.73 13.08 24.32
CA ARG A 125 -5.46 12.41 25.40
C ARG A 125 -6.96 12.36 25.14
N ARG A 126 -7.54 13.53 24.82
CA ARG A 126 -8.97 13.65 24.52
C ARG A 126 -9.37 12.78 23.33
N LEU A 127 -8.54 12.71 22.30
CA LEU A 127 -8.78 11.93 21.11
C LEU A 127 -8.76 10.43 21.40
N LEU A 128 -7.72 9.95 22.10
CA LEU A 128 -7.59 8.54 22.47
C LEU A 128 -8.74 8.07 23.36
N GLU A 129 -9.11 8.86 24.37
CA GLU A 129 -10.20 8.53 25.29
C GLU A 129 -11.56 8.40 24.58
N LYS A 130 -11.82 9.26 23.58
CA LYS A 130 -13.13 9.33 22.91
C LYS A 130 -13.23 8.45 21.66
N THR A 131 -12.14 8.33 20.90
CA THR A 131 -12.16 7.67 19.58
C THR A 131 -11.49 6.30 19.59
N GLY A 132 -10.59 6.02 20.54
CA GLY A 132 -9.87 4.74 20.63
C GLY A 132 -10.80 3.51 20.61
N PRO A 133 -11.88 3.45 21.41
CA PRO A 133 -12.84 2.34 21.37
C PRO A 133 -13.55 2.19 20.02
N ILE A 134 -13.85 3.30 19.35
CA ILE A 134 -14.55 3.35 18.06
C ILE A 134 -13.62 2.83 16.95
N ILE A 135 -12.38 3.35 16.90
CA ILE A 135 -11.34 2.91 15.96
C ILE A 135 -11.04 1.43 16.17
N LYS A 136 -10.90 0.99 17.42
CA LYS A 136 -10.67 -0.44 17.74
C LYS A 136 -11.81 -1.32 17.25
N ALA A 137 -13.06 -0.90 17.42
CA ALA A 137 -14.21 -1.65 16.89
C ALA A 137 -14.18 -1.71 15.35
N ALA A 138 -13.77 -0.62 14.69
CA ALA A 138 -13.66 -0.52 13.24
C ALA A 138 -12.56 -1.41 12.62
N LEU A 139 -11.57 -1.87 13.40
CA LEU A 139 -10.52 -2.78 12.92
C LEU A 139 -11.03 -4.19 12.59
N HIS A 140 -12.15 -4.61 13.20
CA HIS A 140 -12.73 -5.92 12.93
C HIS A 140 -13.35 -6.00 11.52
N ALA A 141 -13.62 -7.21 11.05
CA ALA A 141 -14.31 -7.40 9.78
C ALA A 141 -15.71 -6.73 9.86
N PRO A 142 -16.14 -5.99 8.83
CA PRO A 142 -17.42 -5.31 8.86
C PRO A 142 -18.54 -6.35 9.06
N SER A 143 -19.36 -6.13 10.09
CA SER A 143 -20.62 -6.82 10.32
C SER A 143 -21.74 -5.81 10.27
N GLN A 144 -22.95 -6.24 9.93
CA GLN A 144 -24.11 -5.35 9.93
C GLN A 144 -24.28 -4.68 11.30
N THR A 145 -24.10 -5.43 12.38
CA THR A 145 -24.14 -4.91 13.76
C THR A 145 -23.13 -3.78 14.00
N LEU A 146 -21.92 -3.89 13.43
CA LEU A 146 -20.91 -2.82 13.55
C LEU A 146 -21.33 -1.59 12.75
N VAL A 147 -21.87 -1.79 11.54
CA VAL A 147 -22.39 -0.70 10.68
C VAL A 147 -23.52 0.03 11.40
N ASP A 148 -24.52 -0.69 11.91
CA ASP A 148 -25.66 -0.12 12.63
C ASP A 148 -25.20 0.65 13.88
N LYS A 149 -24.25 0.08 14.63
CA LYS A 149 -23.70 0.74 15.81
C LYS A 149 -22.95 2.03 15.45
N LEU A 150 -22.12 2.02 14.41
CA LEU A 150 -21.34 3.20 14.03
C LEU A 150 -22.21 4.29 13.41
N THR A 151 -23.19 3.93 12.58
CA THR A 151 -24.13 4.89 11.98
C THR A 151 -25.08 5.50 13.01
N SER A 152 -25.33 4.82 14.14
CA SER A 152 -26.10 5.40 15.26
C SER A 152 -25.35 6.49 16.05
N ILE A 153 -24.03 6.63 15.86
CA ILE A 153 -23.24 7.67 16.54
C ILE A 153 -23.54 9.01 15.88
N ARG A 154 -24.14 9.93 16.64
CA ARG A 154 -24.42 11.30 16.21
C ARG A 154 -23.14 12.13 16.17
N SER A 155 -22.45 12.08 15.04
CA SER A 155 -21.21 12.82 14.81
C SER A 155 -21.41 14.34 14.85
N GLU A 156 -22.63 14.84 14.55
CA GLU A 156 -22.93 16.28 14.57
C GLU A 156 -22.85 16.89 15.98
N GLU A 157 -23.02 16.07 17.02
CA GLU A 157 -22.92 16.52 18.42
C GLU A 157 -21.46 16.65 18.89
N LEU A 158 -20.48 16.20 18.09
CA LEU A 158 -19.06 16.23 18.42
C LEU A 158 -18.38 17.51 17.95
N LYS A 159 -17.46 18.03 18.77
CA LYS A 159 -16.59 19.16 18.40
C LYS A 159 -15.33 18.67 17.69
N GLN A 160 -14.73 19.52 16.86
CA GLN A 160 -13.42 19.23 16.27
C GLN A 160 -12.32 18.99 17.33
N PRO A 161 -11.31 18.16 17.03
CA PRO A 161 -11.15 17.31 15.82
C PRO A 161 -11.92 15.98 15.88
N LEU A 162 -12.69 15.72 16.94
CA LEU A 162 -13.32 14.41 17.19
C LEU A 162 -14.38 14.05 16.14
N ARG A 163 -15.12 15.04 15.65
CA ARG A 163 -16.14 14.88 14.61
C ARG A 163 -15.53 14.25 13.37
N ASP A 164 -14.47 14.86 12.84
CA ASP A 164 -13.82 14.37 11.62
C ASP A 164 -13.24 12.96 11.78
N VAL A 165 -12.67 12.62 12.94
CA VAL A 165 -12.18 11.26 13.19
C VAL A 165 -13.32 10.25 13.19
N VAL A 166 -14.43 10.53 13.87
CA VAL A 166 -15.57 9.62 13.93
C VAL A 166 -16.19 9.43 12.54
N MET A 167 -16.38 10.52 11.80
CA MET A 167 -16.91 10.48 10.43
C MET A 167 -15.98 9.74 9.47
N SER A 168 -14.65 9.92 9.60
CA SER A 168 -13.67 9.17 8.81
C SER A 168 -13.71 7.67 9.11
N VAL A 169 -13.93 7.28 10.38
CA VAL A 169 -14.13 5.88 10.76
C VAL A 169 -15.43 5.33 10.18
N GLN A 170 -16.53 6.10 10.26
CA GLN A 170 -17.83 5.74 9.68
C GLN A 170 -17.69 5.50 8.17
N ALA A 171 -17.15 6.47 7.43
CA ALA A 171 -16.90 6.37 6.00
C ALA A 171 -16.04 5.14 5.64
N THR A 172 -14.94 4.92 6.37
CA THR A 172 -14.03 3.79 6.12
C THR A 172 -14.70 2.43 6.35
N VAL A 173 -15.51 2.30 7.41
CA VAL A 173 -16.22 1.04 7.71
C VAL A 173 -17.36 0.80 6.73
N LEU A 174 -18.13 1.85 6.38
CA LEU A 174 -19.20 1.79 5.39
C LEU A 174 -18.65 1.35 4.02
N LEU A 175 -17.54 1.93 3.58
CA LEU A 175 -16.87 1.52 2.36
C LEU A 175 -16.42 0.05 2.43
N ARG A 176 -15.84 -0.39 3.55
CA ARG A 176 -15.46 -1.81 3.70
C ARG A 176 -16.68 -2.75 3.71
N ALA A 177 -17.83 -2.29 4.19
CA ALA A 177 -19.08 -3.03 4.21
C ALA A 177 -19.82 -3.04 2.86
N GLY A 178 -19.39 -2.24 1.88
CA GLY A 178 -20.03 -2.13 0.56
C GLY A 178 -21.08 -1.02 0.44
N HIS A 179 -21.18 -0.13 1.43
CA HIS A 179 -22.10 1.01 1.42
C HIS A 179 -21.38 2.27 0.91
N GLY A 180 -20.98 2.27 -0.37
CA GLY A 180 -20.15 3.33 -0.96
C GLY A 180 -20.80 4.71 -0.96
N ASN A 181 -22.09 4.80 -1.29
CA ASN A 181 -22.82 6.08 -1.34
C ASN A 181 -22.91 6.74 0.05
N LEU A 182 -23.25 5.97 1.08
CA LEU A 182 -23.23 6.47 2.46
C LEU A 182 -21.80 6.83 2.90
N ALA A 183 -20.79 6.04 2.53
CA ALA A 183 -19.41 6.38 2.83
C ALA A 183 -18.99 7.72 2.21
N TRP A 184 -19.48 8.01 1.00
CA TRP A 184 -19.26 9.28 0.30
C TRP A 184 -19.90 10.46 1.05
N GLU A 185 -21.16 10.32 1.48
CA GLU A 185 -21.86 11.36 2.27
C GLU A 185 -21.05 11.77 3.50
N TYR A 186 -20.65 10.78 4.33
CA TYR A 186 -19.82 11.04 5.51
C TYR A 186 -18.46 11.67 5.17
N ALA A 187 -17.82 11.25 4.08
CA ALA A 187 -16.55 11.84 3.65
C ALA A 187 -16.72 13.30 3.20
N SER A 188 -17.80 13.60 2.48
CA SER A 188 -18.08 14.95 1.95
C SER A 188 -18.40 15.99 3.02
N GLU A 189 -18.89 15.57 4.17
CA GLU A 189 -19.25 16.45 5.29
C GLU A 189 -18.10 16.73 6.27
N LEU A 190 -16.91 16.18 6.03
CA LEU A 190 -15.72 16.44 6.84
C LEU A 190 -15.29 17.91 6.74
N GLU A 191 -14.93 18.51 7.88
CA GLU A 191 -14.51 19.92 7.94
C GLU A 191 -13.08 20.11 7.44
N THR A 192 -12.20 19.14 7.74
CA THR A 192 -10.83 19.12 7.23
C THR A 192 -10.83 18.76 5.74
N GLN A 193 -10.64 19.76 4.88
CA GLN A 193 -10.71 19.61 3.42
C GLN A 193 -9.76 18.53 2.89
N GLU A 194 -8.51 18.51 3.33
CA GLU A 194 -7.52 17.52 2.87
C GLU A 194 -7.96 16.09 3.18
N LEU A 195 -8.53 15.86 4.37
CA LEU A 195 -9.03 14.55 4.78
C LEU A 195 -10.29 14.15 4.00
N SER A 196 -11.19 15.11 3.77
CA SER A 196 -12.39 14.96 2.93
C SER A 196 -12.03 14.47 1.53
N TYR A 197 -11.20 15.24 0.83
CA TYR A 197 -10.76 14.89 -0.52
C TYR A 197 -9.99 13.56 -0.57
N GLU A 198 -9.11 13.29 0.40
CA GLU A 198 -8.36 12.04 0.41
C GLU A 198 -9.28 10.81 0.53
N LEU A 199 -10.34 10.88 1.36
CA LEU A 199 -11.34 9.83 1.47
C LEU A 199 -12.21 9.71 0.21
N GLN A 200 -12.66 10.83 -0.35
CA GLN A 200 -13.45 10.86 -1.58
C GLN A 200 -12.69 10.27 -2.77
N LEU A 201 -11.41 10.63 -2.95
CA LEU A 201 -10.55 10.03 -3.99
C LEU A 201 -10.46 8.51 -3.84
N ASN A 202 -10.32 8.01 -2.60
CA ASN A 202 -10.28 6.57 -2.35
C ASN A 202 -11.64 5.92 -2.66
N ILE A 203 -12.75 6.51 -2.19
CA ILE A 203 -14.11 6.00 -2.42
C ILE A 203 -14.42 5.95 -3.92
N ALA A 204 -14.25 7.05 -4.65
CA ALA A 204 -14.46 7.13 -6.10
C ALA A 204 -13.62 6.09 -6.84
N TYR A 205 -12.35 5.94 -6.49
CA TYR A 205 -11.49 4.92 -7.10
C TYR A 205 -11.98 3.50 -6.82
N GLN A 206 -12.41 3.18 -5.59
CA GLN A 206 -12.88 1.84 -5.23
C GLN A 206 -14.22 1.50 -5.90
N GLN A 207 -15.11 2.48 -6.03
CA GLN A 207 -16.38 2.37 -6.77
C GLN A 207 -16.20 2.41 -8.29
N GLY A 208 -15.01 2.76 -8.78
CA GLY A 208 -14.75 2.87 -10.21
C GLY A 208 -15.47 4.03 -10.90
N GLU A 209 -15.78 5.08 -10.14
CA GLU A 209 -16.41 6.31 -10.63
C GLU A 209 -15.36 7.21 -11.30
N GLN A 210 -15.04 6.89 -12.56
CA GLN A 210 -13.93 7.55 -13.26
C GLN A 210 -14.16 9.04 -13.47
N THR A 211 -15.37 9.45 -13.85
CA THR A 211 -15.71 10.86 -14.07
C THR A 211 -15.54 11.66 -12.79
N THR A 212 -16.18 11.22 -11.70
CA THR A 212 -16.05 11.82 -10.36
C THR A 212 -14.60 11.91 -9.91
N LEU A 213 -13.82 10.84 -10.13
CA LEU A 213 -12.41 10.85 -9.75
C LEU A 213 -11.59 11.89 -10.53
N LEU A 214 -11.85 12.07 -11.84
CA LEU A 214 -11.19 13.10 -12.64
C LEU A 214 -11.59 14.50 -12.22
N GLU A 215 -12.88 14.74 -11.97
CA GLU A 215 -13.40 16.03 -11.47
C GLU A 215 -12.76 16.42 -10.14
N LEU A 216 -12.67 15.48 -9.18
CA LEU A 216 -11.98 15.71 -7.90
C LEU A 216 -10.49 16.06 -8.10
N LEU A 217 -9.82 15.39 -9.03
CA LEU A 217 -8.40 15.64 -9.30
C LEU A 217 -8.18 17.03 -9.91
N ASP A 218 -9.09 17.49 -10.76
CA ASP A 218 -9.04 18.82 -11.35
C ASP A 218 -9.39 19.92 -10.35
N GLU A 219 -10.36 19.69 -9.47
CA GLU A 219 -10.68 20.60 -8.36
C GLU A 219 -9.50 20.75 -7.39
N LEU A 220 -8.87 19.64 -6.99
CA LEU A 220 -7.67 19.65 -6.16
C LEU A 220 -6.50 20.38 -6.82
N ALA A 221 -6.33 20.20 -8.13
CA ALA A 221 -5.31 20.90 -8.90
C ALA A 221 -5.56 22.41 -8.92
N GLY A 222 -6.81 22.84 -9.15
CA GLY A 222 -7.22 24.24 -9.12
C GLY A 222 -7.03 24.91 -7.75
N ASN A 223 -7.23 24.16 -6.67
CA ASN A 223 -7.12 24.65 -5.29
C ASN A 223 -5.71 24.49 -4.68
N GLY A 224 -4.78 23.81 -5.37
CA GLY A 224 -3.41 23.60 -4.88
C GLY A 224 -3.29 22.65 -3.69
N LEU A 225 -4.24 21.75 -3.48
CA LEU A 225 -4.31 20.84 -2.32
C LEU A 225 -3.81 19.44 -2.67
N LEU A 226 -3.12 18.75 -1.74
CA LEU A 226 -2.75 17.32 -1.89
C LEU A 226 -1.94 16.96 -3.16
N ARG A 227 -1.03 17.83 -3.60
CA ARG A 227 -0.30 17.70 -4.89
C ARG A 227 0.23 16.29 -5.19
N HIS A 228 0.92 15.62 -4.26
CA HIS A 228 1.43 14.27 -4.54
C HIS A 228 0.33 13.21 -4.62
N LYS A 229 -0.75 13.32 -3.84
CA LYS A 229 -1.88 12.40 -3.93
C LYS A 229 -2.54 12.51 -5.30
N GLN A 230 -2.70 13.73 -5.83
CA GLN A 230 -3.20 13.92 -7.19
C GLN A 230 -2.38 13.12 -8.21
N LEU A 231 -1.05 13.28 -8.16
CA LEU A 231 -0.13 12.55 -9.05
C LEU A 231 -0.29 11.03 -8.89
N PHE A 232 -0.35 10.53 -7.66
CA PHE A 232 -0.43 9.09 -7.43
C PHE A 232 -1.77 8.49 -7.88
N TYR A 233 -2.88 9.20 -7.73
CA TYR A 233 -4.17 8.74 -8.28
C TYR A 233 -4.18 8.79 -9.82
N ARG A 234 -3.58 9.80 -10.44
CA ARG A 234 -3.36 9.85 -11.90
C ARG A 234 -2.51 8.65 -12.37
N LEU A 235 -1.40 8.36 -11.70
CA LEU A 235 -0.58 7.18 -11.99
C LEU A 235 -1.37 5.87 -11.83
N ARG A 236 -2.27 5.77 -10.85
CA ARG A 236 -3.13 4.58 -10.69
C ARG A 236 -4.16 4.43 -11.81
N LEU A 237 -4.65 5.52 -12.40
CA LEU A 237 -5.53 5.49 -13.57
C LEU A 237 -4.76 5.00 -14.80
N LEU A 238 -3.65 5.66 -15.12
CA LEU A 238 -2.79 5.30 -16.25
C LEU A 238 -2.26 3.87 -16.16
N SER A 239 -1.92 3.40 -14.94
CA SER A 239 -1.50 2.01 -14.69
C SER A 239 -2.57 0.98 -15.07
N ARG A 240 -3.86 1.32 -14.99
CA ARG A 240 -4.93 0.41 -15.46
C ARG A 240 -4.98 0.31 -16.98
N GLN A 241 -4.67 1.41 -17.67
CA GLN A 241 -4.65 1.52 -19.13
C GLN A 241 -3.30 1.10 -19.73
N ALA A 242 -2.32 0.72 -18.90
CA ALA A 242 -0.96 0.36 -19.30
C ALA A 242 -0.22 1.47 -20.09
N GLN A 243 -0.57 2.73 -19.85
CA GLN A 243 0.08 3.90 -20.45
C GLN A 243 1.35 4.29 -19.68
N TYR A 244 2.40 3.46 -19.78
CA TYR A 244 3.62 3.63 -18.99
C TYR A 244 4.42 4.90 -19.34
N GLY A 245 4.41 5.33 -20.61
CA GLY A 245 5.03 6.59 -21.04
C GLY A 245 4.40 7.80 -20.35
N GLU A 246 3.08 7.90 -20.37
CA GLU A 246 2.35 8.99 -19.68
C GLU A 246 2.57 8.94 -18.16
N MET A 247 2.75 7.73 -17.58
CA MET A 247 3.11 7.60 -16.17
C MET A 247 4.49 8.21 -15.86
N LEU A 248 5.47 8.07 -16.77
CA LEU A 248 6.78 8.71 -16.62
C LEU A 248 6.64 10.24 -16.67
N ASP A 249 5.82 10.77 -17.58
CA ASP A 249 5.57 12.21 -17.70
C ASP A 249 4.92 12.79 -16.44
N VAL A 250 3.96 12.07 -15.85
CA VAL A 250 3.34 12.46 -14.57
C VAL A 250 4.36 12.46 -13.44
N LEU A 251 5.24 11.45 -13.39
CA LEU A 251 6.26 11.35 -12.34
C LEU A 251 7.36 12.41 -12.49
N ALA A 252 7.68 12.81 -13.73
CA ALA A 252 8.65 13.87 -14.05
C ALA A 252 8.24 15.27 -13.53
N GLN A 253 6.98 15.45 -13.10
CA GLN A 253 6.54 16.67 -12.44
C GLN A 253 7.14 16.86 -11.03
N ILE A 254 7.71 15.79 -10.47
CA ILE A 254 8.51 15.82 -9.25
C ILE A 254 9.98 15.86 -9.65
N ARG A 255 10.75 16.80 -9.09
CA ARG A 255 12.18 16.91 -9.43
C ARG A 255 12.90 15.66 -8.95
N ASP A 256 13.84 15.21 -9.76
CA ASP A 256 14.61 14.00 -9.48
C ASP A 256 15.39 14.04 -8.16
N SER A 257 15.79 15.23 -7.69
CA SER A 257 16.44 15.43 -6.39
C SER A 257 15.49 15.34 -5.19
N GLU A 258 14.18 15.33 -5.43
CA GLU A 258 13.13 15.29 -4.41
C GLU A 258 12.47 13.92 -4.29
N LEU A 259 12.83 12.97 -5.16
CA LEU A 259 12.23 11.64 -5.17
C LEU A 259 12.57 10.86 -3.89
N SER A 260 11.56 10.24 -3.31
CA SER A 260 11.72 9.22 -2.27
C SER A 260 12.19 7.89 -2.88
N PRO A 261 12.75 6.95 -2.08
CA PRO A 261 13.15 5.65 -2.59
C PRO A 261 12.02 4.96 -3.36
N SER A 262 10.80 4.96 -2.82
CA SER A 262 9.65 4.34 -3.48
C SER A 262 9.28 5.01 -4.82
N GLN A 263 9.56 6.31 -4.99
CA GLN A 263 9.33 7.00 -6.26
C GLN A 263 10.42 6.70 -7.27
N ILE A 264 11.70 6.62 -6.85
CA ILE A 264 12.80 6.17 -7.70
C ILE A 264 12.54 4.76 -8.20
N VAL A 265 12.13 3.87 -7.31
CA VAL A 265 11.74 2.50 -7.62
C VAL A 265 10.63 2.46 -8.67
N LEU A 266 9.56 3.24 -8.46
CA LEU A 266 8.48 3.33 -9.43
C LEU A 266 8.99 3.84 -10.79
N LYS A 267 9.84 4.87 -10.80
CA LYS A 267 10.45 5.40 -12.03
C LYS A 267 11.28 4.34 -12.75
N ALA A 268 12.15 3.63 -12.03
CA ALA A 268 12.97 2.57 -12.59
C ALA A 268 12.12 1.45 -13.19
N TYR A 269 11.04 1.06 -12.52
CA TYR A 269 10.11 0.06 -13.03
C TYR A 269 9.38 0.54 -14.29
N LEU A 270 8.98 1.81 -14.33
CA LEU A 270 8.37 2.40 -15.52
C LEU A 270 9.35 2.51 -16.69
N LEU A 271 10.61 2.85 -16.44
CA LEU A 271 11.68 2.82 -17.45
C LEU A 271 11.89 1.41 -18.00
N TYR A 272 11.87 0.39 -17.14
CA TYR A 272 11.94 -1.02 -17.57
C TYR A 272 10.77 -1.39 -18.49
N LEU A 273 9.55 -1.01 -18.12
CA LEU A 273 8.34 -1.34 -18.89
C LEU A 273 8.21 -0.54 -20.20
N ASN A 274 8.71 0.70 -20.24
CA ASN A 274 8.56 1.59 -21.39
C ASN A 274 9.73 1.51 -22.37
N SER A 275 10.94 1.27 -21.87
CA SER A 275 12.16 1.31 -22.65
C SER A 275 12.91 -0.02 -22.60
N SER A 276 13.80 -0.23 -21.63
CA SER A 276 14.65 -1.42 -21.53
C SER A 276 15.19 -1.64 -20.13
N TYR A 277 15.64 -2.87 -19.86
CA TYR A 277 16.39 -3.21 -18.65
C TYR A 277 17.66 -2.35 -18.48
N ALA A 278 18.41 -2.11 -19.57
CA ALA A 278 19.65 -1.34 -19.53
C ALA A 278 19.42 0.11 -19.07
N GLU A 279 18.36 0.76 -19.53
CA GLU A 279 18.03 2.13 -19.13
C GLU A 279 17.58 2.20 -17.66
N ALA A 280 16.74 1.26 -17.24
CA ALA A 280 16.29 1.17 -15.84
C ALA A 280 17.46 0.96 -14.87
N MET A 281 18.39 0.05 -15.22
CA MET A 281 19.57 -0.22 -14.41
C MET A 281 20.55 0.96 -14.40
N THR A 282 20.78 1.61 -15.55
CA THR A 282 21.60 2.82 -15.63
C THR A 282 21.08 3.91 -14.69
N TYR A 283 19.76 4.16 -14.74
CA TYR A 283 19.11 5.11 -13.83
C TYR A 283 19.29 4.72 -12.35
N LEU A 284 19.14 3.44 -12.01
CA LEU A 284 19.34 2.96 -10.62
C LEU A 284 20.80 3.11 -10.18
N ASP A 285 21.77 2.74 -11.01
CA ASP A 285 23.20 2.84 -10.68
C ASP A 285 23.63 4.33 -10.51
N GLU A 286 23.12 5.25 -11.33
CA GLU A 286 23.31 6.69 -11.14
C GLU A 286 22.77 7.17 -9.77
N ARG A 287 21.63 6.61 -9.34
CA ARG A 287 21.03 6.96 -8.04
C ARG A 287 21.78 6.35 -6.87
N LEU A 288 22.26 5.12 -7.01
CA LEU A 288 23.08 4.46 -6.00
C LEU A 288 24.37 5.27 -5.74
N ASN A 289 25.05 5.70 -6.81
CA ASN A 289 26.27 6.52 -6.71
C ASN A 289 26.03 7.90 -6.08
N ALA A 290 24.85 8.48 -6.26
CA ALA A 290 24.50 9.77 -5.67
C ALA A 290 24.17 9.68 -4.16
N MET A 291 23.92 8.47 -3.63
CA MET A 291 23.30 8.26 -2.31
C MET A 291 24.13 7.39 -1.36
N GLU A 292 25.46 7.30 -1.56
CA GLU A 292 26.37 6.38 -0.84
C GLU A 292 26.34 6.46 0.70
N GLN A 293 25.76 7.51 1.29
CA GLN A 293 25.76 7.75 2.74
C GLN A 293 24.51 7.23 3.47
N ASP A 294 23.48 6.75 2.77
CA ASP A 294 22.24 6.25 3.36
C ASP A 294 22.03 4.76 3.05
N ASP A 295 22.39 3.91 4.00
CA ASP A 295 22.33 2.45 3.86
C ASP A 295 20.91 1.91 3.65
N TYR A 296 19.88 2.55 4.25
CA TYR A 296 18.49 2.15 4.02
C TYR A 296 18.05 2.46 2.60
N TYR A 297 18.40 3.65 2.13
CA TYR A 297 18.11 4.08 0.77
C TYR A 297 18.79 3.15 -0.24
N LEU A 298 20.08 2.87 -0.02
CA LEU A 298 20.88 1.94 -0.81
C LEU A 298 20.24 0.55 -0.86
N ASN A 299 19.96 -0.05 0.29
CA ASN A 299 19.39 -1.40 0.37
C ASN A 299 18.00 -1.47 -0.27
N THR A 300 17.18 -0.42 -0.13
CA THR A 300 15.88 -0.34 -0.79
C THR A 300 16.05 -0.37 -2.30
N LEU A 301 16.90 0.50 -2.86
CA LEU A 301 17.16 0.53 -4.30
C LEU A 301 17.73 -0.80 -4.80
N LEU A 302 18.70 -1.38 -4.11
CA LEU A 302 19.30 -2.67 -4.46
C LEU A 302 18.27 -3.81 -4.45
N CYS A 303 17.35 -3.85 -3.48
CA CYS A 303 16.26 -4.83 -3.46
C CYS A 303 15.37 -4.71 -4.71
N TRP A 304 15.12 -3.50 -5.19
CA TRP A 304 14.33 -3.30 -6.41
C TRP A 304 15.11 -3.57 -7.69
N SER A 305 16.41 -3.23 -7.72
CA SER A 305 17.33 -3.67 -8.78
C SER A 305 17.32 -5.19 -8.90
N LEU A 306 17.35 -5.89 -7.76
CA LEU A 306 17.19 -7.35 -7.69
C LEU A 306 15.87 -7.80 -8.35
N CYS A 307 14.72 -7.20 -8.02
CA CYS A 307 13.45 -7.56 -8.68
C CYS A 307 13.49 -7.39 -10.21
N LEU A 308 14.10 -6.31 -10.72
CA LEU A 308 14.25 -6.10 -12.16
C LEU A 308 15.18 -7.12 -12.80
N THR A 309 16.34 -7.39 -12.18
CA THR A 309 17.29 -8.41 -12.65
C THR A 309 16.67 -9.80 -12.66
N LEU A 310 15.84 -10.11 -11.66
CA LEU A 310 15.07 -11.34 -11.62
C LEU A 310 14.13 -11.39 -12.83
N LEU A 311 13.27 -10.40 -13.05
CA LEU A 311 12.40 -10.36 -14.24
C LEU A 311 13.19 -10.55 -15.56
N GLU A 312 14.34 -9.89 -15.68
CA GLU A 312 15.22 -9.98 -16.84
C GLU A 312 15.86 -11.37 -17.01
N SER A 313 16.09 -12.11 -15.94
CA SER A 313 16.75 -13.43 -16.03
C SER A 313 15.94 -14.49 -16.79
N ARG A 314 14.65 -14.25 -17.08
CA ARG A 314 13.85 -15.06 -18.01
C ARG A 314 13.87 -14.57 -19.45
N SER A 315 14.40 -13.38 -19.72
CA SER A 315 14.56 -12.87 -21.07
C SER A 315 15.56 -13.74 -21.84
N THR A 316 15.42 -13.76 -23.17
CA THR A 316 16.30 -14.52 -24.05
C THR A 316 17.65 -13.84 -24.28
N ASP A 317 17.77 -12.56 -23.95
CA ASP A 317 18.78 -11.69 -24.56
C ASP A 317 20.07 -11.62 -23.72
N SER A 318 19.99 -11.73 -22.38
CA SER A 318 21.19 -11.66 -21.51
C SER A 318 21.11 -12.41 -20.16
N PRO A 319 20.67 -13.69 -20.10
CA PRO A 319 20.50 -14.42 -18.84
C PRO A 319 21.80 -14.66 -18.04
N GLN A 320 22.98 -14.61 -18.68
CA GLN A 320 24.28 -14.68 -18.01
C GLN A 320 24.62 -13.39 -17.26
N GLU A 321 24.27 -12.25 -17.83
CA GLU A 321 24.51 -10.93 -17.22
C GLU A 321 23.59 -10.74 -16.02
N ALA A 322 22.33 -11.18 -16.13
CA ALA A 322 21.39 -11.19 -15.01
C ALA A 322 21.94 -12.03 -13.84
N LEU A 323 22.38 -13.27 -14.08
CA LEU A 323 22.95 -14.13 -13.02
C LEU A 323 24.22 -13.51 -12.39
N LYS A 324 25.10 -12.92 -13.20
CA LYS A 324 26.28 -12.20 -12.71
C LYS A 324 25.89 -11.03 -11.80
N ARG A 325 24.88 -10.24 -12.20
CA ARG A 325 24.37 -9.12 -11.41
C ARG A 325 23.73 -9.60 -10.09
N LEU A 326 23.01 -10.72 -10.10
CA LEU A 326 22.47 -11.32 -8.88
C LEU A 326 23.56 -11.68 -7.88
N HIS A 327 24.68 -12.25 -8.33
CA HIS A 327 25.83 -12.51 -7.46
C HIS A 327 26.45 -11.22 -6.91
N GLN A 328 26.56 -10.16 -7.71
CA GLN A 328 27.07 -8.86 -7.25
C GLN A 328 26.23 -8.25 -6.14
N PHE A 329 24.89 -8.37 -6.20
CA PHE A 329 24.02 -7.86 -5.13
C PHE A 329 24.31 -8.49 -3.77
N LYS A 330 24.82 -9.73 -3.72
CA LYS A 330 25.17 -10.37 -2.45
C LYS A 330 26.26 -9.60 -1.71
N ASP A 331 27.19 -9.00 -2.45
CA ASP A 331 28.32 -8.23 -1.91
C ASP A 331 27.97 -6.74 -1.71
N GLU A 332 27.08 -6.19 -2.55
CA GLU A 332 26.68 -4.77 -2.50
C GLU A 332 25.67 -4.47 -1.39
N VAL A 333 24.77 -5.41 -1.08
CA VAL A 333 23.71 -5.18 -0.09
C VAL A 333 24.28 -5.28 1.32
N LYS A 334 24.08 -4.23 2.11
CA LYS A 334 24.52 -4.17 3.50
C LYS A 334 23.44 -4.75 4.41
N TRP A 335 23.25 -6.07 4.37
CA TRP A 335 22.18 -6.77 5.10
C TRP A 335 22.12 -6.47 6.61
N HIS A 336 23.29 -6.23 7.20
CA HIS A 336 23.46 -6.10 8.64
C HIS A 336 23.51 -4.64 9.13
N SER A 337 23.64 -3.65 8.23
CA SER A 337 23.78 -2.24 8.64
C SER A 337 22.45 -1.53 8.90
N VAL A 338 21.34 -2.12 8.45
CA VAL A 338 19.97 -1.58 8.59
C VAL A 338 19.10 -2.51 9.46
N GLY A 339 19.75 -3.35 10.25
CA GLY A 339 19.10 -4.27 11.20
C GLY A 339 18.23 -5.35 10.56
N ARG A 340 17.25 -5.81 11.34
CA ARG A 340 16.41 -6.98 11.02
C ARG A 340 15.53 -6.82 9.78
N VAL A 341 15.31 -5.59 9.31
CA VAL A 341 14.39 -5.30 8.19
C VAL A 341 14.87 -5.92 6.87
N PHE A 342 16.19 -5.87 6.62
CA PHE A 342 16.80 -6.38 5.39
C PHE A 342 17.45 -7.74 5.56
N GLN A 343 17.96 -8.08 6.74
CA GLN A 343 18.61 -9.38 7.00
C GLN A 343 17.75 -10.59 6.59
N ARG A 344 16.42 -10.49 6.73
CA ARG A 344 15.49 -11.55 6.30
C ARG A 344 15.51 -11.84 4.79
N PHE A 345 15.96 -10.89 3.96
CA PHE A 345 15.99 -11.04 2.51
C PHE A 345 17.29 -11.68 1.99
N GLU A 346 18.36 -11.73 2.81
CA GLU A 346 19.64 -12.35 2.44
C GLU A 346 19.43 -13.78 1.94
N ARG A 347 18.66 -14.57 2.71
CA ARG A 347 18.32 -15.95 2.34
C ARG A 347 17.47 -16.04 1.08
N LEU A 348 16.59 -15.05 0.82
CA LEU A 348 15.78 -15.03 -0.41
C LEU A 348 16.64 -14.77 -1.65
N LEU A 349 17.70 -13.95 -1.53
CA LEU A 349 18.63 -13.73 -2.62
C LEU A 349 19.39 -15.03 -2.98
N ASP A 350 19.88 -15.76 -1.98
CA ASP A 350 20.57 -17.04 -2.20
C ASP A 350 19.66 -18.04 -2.92
N LEU A 351 18.41 -18.16 -2.48
CA LEU A 351 17.40 -19.00 -3.13
C LEU A 351 17.06 -18.54 -4.55
N ALA A 352 17.03 -17.22 -4.80
CA ALA A 352 16.78 -16.66 -6.12
C ALA A 352 17.92 -16.97 -7.10
N ILE A 353 19.17 -16.80 -6.67
CA ILE A 353 20.37 -17.17 -7.44
C ILE A 353 20.33 -18.66 -7.81
N LEU A 354 20.04 -19.52 -6.83
CA LEU A 354 19.95 -20.95 -7.04
C LEU A 354 18.83 -21.31 -8.02
N ALA A 355 17.64 -20.72 -7.86
CA ALA A 355 16.51 -20.97 -8.75
C ALA A 355 16.78 -20.57 -10.21
N VAL A 356 17.42 -19.41 -10.42
CA VAL A 356 17.85 -18.98 -11.76
C VAL A 356 18.91 -19.93 -12.32
N THR A 357 19.86 -20.39 -11.50
CA THR A 357 20.90 -21.34 -11.92
C THR A 357 20.30 -22.68 -12.35
N LEU A 358 19.41 -23.26 -11.53
CA LEU A 358 18.74 -24.53 -11.85
C LEU A 358 17.83 -24.41 -13.08
N TYR A 359 17.10 -23.31 -13.22
CA TYR A 359 16.28 -23.05 -14.41
C TYR A 359 17.10 -23.12 -15.70
N ARG A 360 18.33 -22.58 -15.67
CA ARG A 360 19.25 -22.57 -16.82
C ARG A 360 19.90 -23.93 -17.08
N ASN A 361 20.25 -24.67 -16.03
CA ASN A 361 20.92 -25.96 -16.11
C ASN A 361 19.95 -27.15 -16.24
N LYS A 362 18.68 -26.91 -16.57
CA LYS A 362 17.67 -27.96 -16.81
C LYS A 362 18.18 -28.94 -17.86
N GLY A 363 18.69 -30.08 -17.40
CA GLY A 363 19.25 -31.17 -18.22
C GLY A 363 20.62 -31.69 -17.79
N GLU A 364 21.42 -30.91 -17.03
CA GLU A 364 22.80 -31.29 -16.68
C GLU A 364 23.03 -31.49 -15.16
N SER A 365 22.21 -30.86 -14.32
CA SER A 365 22.39 -30.90 -12.86
C SER A 365 21.31 -31.74 -12.17
N GLY A 366 21.70 -32.83 -11.52
CA GLY A 366 20.87 -33.57 -10.55
C GLY A 366 20.72 -32.84 -9.20
N GLN A 367 20.97 -31.53 -9.15
CA GLN A 367 20.70 -30.70 -7.98
C GLN A 367 19.21 -30.39 -7.95
N GLU A 368 18.47 -31.15 -7.16
CA GLU A 368 17.17 -30.71 -6.68
C GLU A 368 17.40 -29.70 -5.55
N LEU A 369 16.68 -28.58 -5.61
CA LEU A 369 16.58 -27.67 -4.47
C LEU A 369 15.95 -28.46 -3.32
N ASP A 370 16.62 -28.59 -2.17
CA ASP A 370 15.98 -29.19 -1.00
C ASP A 370 14.87 -28.26 -0.53
N PHE A 371 13.63 -28.58 -0.90
CA PHE A 371 12.46 -27.75 -0.62
C PHE A 371 12.17 -27.64 0.88
N ASN A 372 12.78 -28.49 1.73
CA ASN A 372 12.73 -28.31 3.19
C ASN A 372 13.32 -26.94 3.58
N GLU A 373 14.28 -26.40 2.82
CA GLU A 373 14.81 -25.06 3.07
C GLU A 373 13.76 -23.96 2.92
N LEU A 374 12.83 -24.09 1.97
CA LEU A 374 11.75 -23.13 1.76
C LEU A 374 10.66 -23.23 2.84
N GLU A 375 10.42 -24.42 3.38
CA GLU A 375 9.48 -24.62 4.50
C GLU A 375 9.98 -24.00 5.81
N HIS A 376 11.29 -23.79 5.94
CA HIS A 376 11.92 -23.14 7.10
C HIS A 376 12.08 -21.63 6.94
N LEU A 377 11.49 -21.00 5.93
CA LEU A 377 11.48 -19.55 5.84
C LEU A 377 10.61 -18.94 6.95
N PRO A 378 11.05 -17.82 7.57
CA PRO A 378 10.23 -17.12 8.55
C PRO A 378 8.90 -16.69 7.93
N LYS A 379 7.91 -16.45 8.79
CA LYS A 379 6.56 -16.04 8.37
C LYS A 379 6.65 -14.83 7.43
N ILE A 380 6.15 -15.02 6.20
CA ILE A 380 6.09 -13.98 5.16
C ILE A 380 5.40 -12.73 5.70
N SER A 381 6.01 -11.58 5.46
CA SER A 381 5.64 -10.33 6.13
C SER A 381 5.55 -9.11 5.21
N SER A 382 5.85 -9.25 3.92
CA SER A 382 5.83 -8.13 2.97
C SER A 382 5.50 -8.56 1.54
N VAL A 383 5.06 -7.60 0.72
CA VAL A 383 4.82 -7.81 -0.72
C VAL A 383 6.10 -8.27 -1.43
N PHE A 384 7.24 -7.68 -1.07
CA PHE A 384 8.54 -8.00 -1.65
C PHE A 384 8.89 -9.47 -1.50
N GLU A 385 8.74 -10.03 -0.29
CA GLU A 385 8.97 -11.46 -0.03
C GLU A 385 8.05 -12.33 -0.86
N CYS A 386 6.75 -12.01 -0.91
CA CYS A 386 5.80 -12.75 -1.74
C CYS A 386 6.18 -12.72 -3.23
N THR A 387 6.56 -11.56 -3.77
CA THR A 387 6.92 -11.44 -5.19
C THR A 387 8.22 -12.14 -5.52
N THR A 388 9.21 -12.09 -4.63
CA THR A 388 10.50 -12.79 -4.80
C THR A 388 10.30 -14.31 -4.71
N LEU A 389 9.47 -14.80 -3.77
CA LEU A 389 9.12 -16.22 -3.68
C LEU A 389 8.30 -16.69 -4.88
N ALA A 390 7.32 -15.91 -5.32
CA ALA A 390 6.58 -16.19 -6.55
C ALA A 390 7.54 -16.34 -7.73
N PHE A 391 8.50 -15.42 -7.86
CA PHE A 391 9.52 -15.48 -8.88
C PHE A 391 10.35 -16.76 -8.81
N ILE A 392 10.85 -17.12 -7.62
CA ILE A 392 11.60 -18.37 -7.38
C ILE A 392 10.77 -19.58 -7.84
N TYR A 393 9.51 -19.67 -7.39
CA TYR A 393 8.63 -20.78 -7.77
C TYR A 393 8.34 -20.83 -9.28
N ILE A 394 8.23 -19.68 -9.95
CA ILE A 394 8.07 -19.62 -11.41
C ILE A 394 9.31 -20.19 -12.13
N HIS A 395 10.52 -19.97 -11.61
CA HIS A 395 11.77 -20.52 -12.18
C HIS A 395 11.87 -22.05 -11.99
N LEU A 396 11.32 -22.53 -10.89
CA LEU A 396 11.30 -23.94 -10.53
C LEU A 396 10.09 -24.69 -11.13
N ASP A 397 9.30 -24.05 -12.00
CA ASP A 397 8.05 -24.58 -12.58
C ASP A 397 7.03 -25.08 -11.52
N ARG A 398 7.01 -24.44 -10.34
CA ARG A 398 6.05 -24.72 -9.25
C ARG A 398 4.88 -23.76 -9.32
N SER A 399 4.01 -23.94 -10.33
CA SER A 399 2.94 -23.00 -10.63
C SER A 399 1.95 -22.77 -9.48
N ASP A 400 1.61 -23.81 -8.72
CA ASP A 400 0.65 -23.70 -7.61
C ASP A 400 1.21 -22.86 -6.46
N ASN A 401 2.47 -23.11 -6.07
CA ASN A 401 3.16 -22.31 -5.05
C ASN A 401 3.34 -20.85 -5.51
N ALA A 402 3.70 -20.64 -6.78
CA ALA A 402 3.80 -19.30 -7.35
C ALA A 402 2.46 -18.55 -7.31
N SER A 403 1.38 -19.21 -7.71
CA SER A 403 0.01 -18.67 -7.65
C SER A 403 -0.37 -18.31 -6.22
N GLN A 404 -0.07 -19.18 -5.24
CA GLN A 404 -0.33 -18.90 -3.82
C GLN A 404 0.44 -17.66 -3.34
N MET A 405 1.72 -17.53 -3.68
CA MET A 405 2.52 -16.36 -3.30
C MET A 405 2.02 -15.08 -3.97
N LEU A 406 1.56 -15.13 -5.22
CA LEU A 406 0.94 -13.99 -5.88
C LEU A 406 -0.41 -13.63 -5.26
N PHE A 407 -1.18 -14.60 -4.75
CA PHE A 407 -2.39 -14.33 -4.00
C PHE A 407 -2.09 -13.68 -2.64
N GLU A 408 -1.05 -14.12 -1.93
CA GLU A 408 -0.62 -13.44 -0.69
C GLU A 408 -0.12 -12.01 -0.97
N ALA A 409 0.68 -11.80 -2.01
CA ALA A 409 1.07 -10.46 -2.46
C ALA A 409 -0.14 -9.58 -2.74
N GLU A 410 -1.15 -10.12 -3.42
CA GLU A 410 -2.41 -9.45 -3.73
C GLU A 410 -3.16 -9.04 -2.45
N GLN A 411 -3.15 -9.88 -1.40
CA GLN A 411 -3.73 -9.54 -0.10
C GLN A 411 -2.99 -8.39 0.61
N PHE A 412 -1.67 -8.33 0.50
CA PHE A 412 -0.87 -7.21 1.03
C PHE A 412 -1.12 -5.93 0.23
N ILE A 413 -1.04 -5.99 -1.10
CA ILE A 413 -1.33 -4.87 -1.99
C ILE A 413 -2.74 -4.33 -1.72
N ALA A 414 -3.74 -5.19 -1.51
CA ALA A 414 -5.10 -4.75 -1.19
C ALA A 414 -5.22 -3.92 0.10
N ARG A 415 -4.25 -3.99 1.02
CA ARG A 415 -4.23 -3.23 2.28
C ARG A 415 -3.39 -1.95 2.20
N MET A 416 -2.56 -1.79 1.18
CA MET A 416 -1.73 -0.59 1.01
C MET A 416 -2.58 0.62 0.61
N GLN A 417 -2.24 1.80 1.10
CA GLN A 417 -2.84 3.05 0.60
C GLN A 417 -2.27 3.40 -0.79
N THR A 418 -2.92 4.34 -1.48
CA THR A 418 -2.37 4.90 -2.72
C THR A 418 -1.02 5.56 -2.43
N SER A 419 0.05 4.93 -2.94
CA SER A 419 1.44 5.37 -2.78
C SER A 419 2.29 4.88 -3.97
N PRO A 420 3.48 5.44 -4.20
CA PRO A 420 4.41 4.96 -5.23
C PRO A 420 4.77 3.48 -5.04
N GLU A 421 5.00 3.07 -3.78
CA GLU A 421 5.29 1.68 -3.42
C GLU A 421 4.16 0.73 -3.83
N ARG A 422 2.89 1.11 -3.55
CA ARG A 422 1.73 0.32 -3.97
C ARG A 422 1.65 0.17 -5.48
N ILE A 423 1.94 1.25 -6.22
CA ILE A 423 1.88 1.26 -7.68
C ILE A 423 2.98 0.35 -8.24
N ALA A 424 4.23 0.51 -7.77
CA ALA A 424 5.36 -0.34 -8.17
C ALA A 424 5.10 -1.82 -7.87
N ALA A 425 4.65 -2.13 -6.65
CA ALA A 425 4.24 -3.47 -6.25
C ALA A 425 3.13 -4.05 -7.14
N GLY A 426 2.13 -3.24 -7.49
CA GLY A 426 1.03 -3.65 -8.37
C GLY A 426 1.46 -3.90 -9.82
N LEU A 427 2.46 -3.16 -10.31
CA LEU A 427 3.06 -3.39 -11.63
C LEU A 427 3.92 -4.67 -11.64
N LEU A 428 4.77 -4.85 -10.62
CA LEU A 428 5.56 -6.07 -10.42
C LEU A 428 4.69 -7.32 -10.32
N HIS A 429 3.66 -7.27 -9.47
CA HIS A 429 2.69 -8.35 -9.33
C HIS A 429 2.05 -8.72 -10.66
N ARG A 430 1.66 -7.72 -11.46
CA ARG A 430 1.06 -7.95 -12.79
C ARG A 430 2.03 -8.66 -13.73
N GLN A 431 3.30 -8.26 -13.79
CA GLN A 431 4.30 -8.90 -14.65
C GLN A 431 4.53 -10.36 -14.25
N LEU A 432 4.65 -10.64 -12.95
CA LEU A 432 4.79 -12.02 -12.47
C LEU A 432 3.54 -12.86 -12.75
N PHE A 433 2.35 -12.27 -12.61
CA PHE A 433 1.09 -12.92 -12.92
C PHE A 433 0.97 -13.29 -14.40
N THR A 434 1.35 -12.39 -15.31
CA THR A 434 1.36 -12.66 -16.76
C THR A 434 2.43 -13.67 -17.14
N MET A 435 3.56 -13.68 -16.42
CA MET A 435 4.63 -14.67 -16.61
C MET A 435 4.20 -16.08 -16.20
N LEU A 436 3.44 -16.20 -15.11
CA LEU A 436 2.91 -17.48 -14.63
C LEU A 436 1.75 -18.00 -15.50
N HIS A 437 0.80 -17.13 -15.84
CA HIS A 437 -0.43 -17.48 -16.58
C HIS A 437 -0.33 -17.00 -18.03
N LYS A 438 0.10 -17.91 -18.92
CA LYS A 438 0.52 -17.58 -20.30
C LYS A 438 -0.59 -17.11 -21.23
N ASN A 439 -1.84 -17.41 -20.93
CA ASN A 439 -2.98 -17.02 -21.79
C ASN A 439 -4.11 -16.35 -20.99
N HIS A 440 -4.94 -15.59 -21.71
CA HIS A 440 -6.04 -14.83 -21.11
C HIS A 440 -7.06 -15.71 -20.38
N GLN A 441 -7.27 -16.96 -20.82
CA GLN A 441 -8.21 -17.86 -20.17
C GLN A 441 -7.73 -18.28 -18.77
N GLN A 442 -6.47 -18.68 -18.63
CA GLN A 442 -5.86 -18.99 -17.33
C GLN A 442 -5.88 -17.78 -16.40
N GLN A 443 -5.51 -16.61 -16.92
CA GLN A 443 -5.55 -15.36 -16.16
C GLN A 443 -6.97 -15.02 -15.68
N ALA A 444 -7.97 -15.13 -16.55
CA ALA A 444 -9.36 -14.84 -16.21
C ALA A 444 -9.92 -15.82 -15.17
N MET A 445 -9.63 -17.12 -15.32
CA MET A 445 -10.02 -18.14 -14.34
C MET A 445 -9.44 -17.84 -12.96
N GLU A 446 -8.16 -17.45 -12.91
CA GLU A 446 -7.47 -17.17 -11.67
C GLU A 446 -7.99 -15.88 -11.00
N TYR A 447 -8.18 -14.80 -11.77
CA TYR A 447 -8.82 -13.59 -11.24
C TYR A 447 -10.23 -13.86 -10.73
N ASN A 448 -11.02 -14.68 -11.42
CA ASN A 448 -12.34 -15.06 -10.95
C ASN A 448 -12.26 -15.88 -9.65
N ARG A 449 -11.31 -16.83 -9.54
CA ARG A 449 -11.06 -17.61 -8.32
C ARG A 449 -10.72 -16.70 -7.14
N TRP A 450 -9.75 -15.80 -7.32
CA TRP A 450 -9.38 -14.83 -6.28
C TRP A 450 -10.54 -13.89 -5.93
N GLY A 451 -11.32 -13.46 -6.93
CA GLY A 451 -12.52 -12.64 -6.73
C GLY A 451 -13.55 -13.33 -5.83
N LEU A 452 -13.76 -14.65 -6.00
CA LEU A 452 -14.62 -15.42 -5.12
C LEU A 452 -14.10 -15.46 -3.67
N THR A 453 -12.79 -15.67 -3.48
CA THR A 453 -12.16 -15.64 -2.15
C THR A 453 -12.31 -14.26 -1.49
N PHE A 454 -12.02 -13.17 -2.20
CA PHE A 454 -12.18 -11.82 -1.67
C PHE A 454 -13.63 -11.47 -1.33
N ARG A 455 -14.60 -12.03 -2.07
CA ARG A 455 -16.02 -11.89 -1.76
C ARG A 455 -16.37 -12.61 -0.46
N GLN A 456 -15.87 -13.83 -0.26
CA GLN A 456 -16.03 -14.59 0.99
C GLN A 456 -15.40 -13.87 2.18
N ASP A 457 -14.25 -13.24 1.97
CA ASP A 457 -13.53 -12.42 2.97
C ASP A 457 -14.17 -11.06 3.25
N LYS A 458 -15.37 -10.78 2.71
CA LYS A 458 -16.10 -9.52 2.84
C LYS A 458 -15.28 -8.31 2.37
N ARG A 459 -14.58 -8.46 1.24
CA ARG A 459 -13.86 -7.38 0.55
C ARG A 459 -14.48 -7.13 -0.84
N PRO A 460 -15.70 -6.58 -0.89
CA PRO A 460 -16.50 -6.60 -2.09
C PRO A 460 -15.89 -5.75 -3.22
N TYR A 461 -15.35 -4.57 -2.96
CA TYR A 461 -14.69 -3.76 -4.01
C TYR A 461 -13.44 -4.42 -4.60
N ARG A 462 -12.69 -5.23 -3.84
CA ARG A 462 -11.56 -5.99 -4.40
C ARG A 462 -12.03 -7.13 -5.27
N ALA A 463 -13.06 -7.86 -4.83
CA ALA A 463 -13.70 -8.91 -5.63
C ALA A 463 -14.25 -8.34 -6.95
N LEU A 464 -14.90 -7.17 -6.88
CA LEU A 464 -15.44 -6.46 -8.04
C LEU A 464 -14.36 -6.13 -9.06
N ALA A 465 -13.23 -5.58 -8.62
CA ALA A 465 -12.09 -5.29 -9.50
C ALA A 465 -11.52 -6.55 -10.18
N LEU A 466 -11.50 -7.69 -9.48
CA LEU A 466 -11.01 -8.95 -10.03
C LEU A 466 -12.01 -9.60 -11.00
N PHE A 467 -13.31 -9.57 -10.71
CA PHE A 467 -14.34 -10.02 -11.66
C PHE A 467 -14.36 -9.16 -12.93
N ALA A 468 -14.16 -7.85 -12.80
CA ALA A 468 -14.02 -6.97 -13.96
C ALA A 468 -12.81 -7.35 -14.83
N ARG A 469 -11.65 -7.64 -14.23
CA ARG A 469 -10.47 -8.12 -14.97
C ARG A 469 -10.71 -9.48 -15.65
N ALA A 470 -11.34 -10.42 -14.96
CA ALA A 470 -11.70 -11.71 -15.53
C ALA A 470 -12.63 -11.55 -16.75
N HIS A 471 -13.62 -10.67 -16.64
CA HIS A 471 -14.52 -10.34 -17.74
C HIS A 471 -13.79 -9.70 -18.92
N GLN A 472 -12.94 -8.70 -18.68
CA GLN A 472 -12.16 -8.03 -19.73
C GLN A 472 -11.29 -9.00 -20.53
N LEU A 473 -10.68 -9.97 -19.86
CA LEU A 473 -9.84 -10.99 -20.50
C LEU A 473 -10.64 -12.06 -21.25
N CYS A 474 -11.83 -12.42 -20.75
CA CYS A 474 -12.67 -13.49 -21.30
C CYS A 474 -14.15 -13.08 -21.30
N PRO A 475 -14.57 -12.20 -22.21
CA PRO A 475 -15.91 -11.59 -22.18
C PRO A 475 -17.03 -12.54 -22.61
N ARG A 476 -16.71 -13.73 -23.12
CA ARG A 476 -17.70 -14.73 -23.57
C ARG A 476 -18.04 -15.80 -22.54
N VAL A 477 -17.41 -15.77 -21.36
CA VAL A 477 -17.66 -16.75 -20.29
C VAL A 477 -18.80 -16.22 -19.38
N PRO A 478 -20.02 -16.77 -19.45
CA PRO A 478 -21.17 -16.15 -18.78
C PRO A 478 -21.02 -16.08 -17.26
N GLY A 479 -20.43 -17.10 -16.64
CA GLY A 479 -20.13 -17.11 -15.21
C GLY A 479 -19.35 -15.88 -14.71
N PHE A 480 -18.42 -15.34 -15.51
CA PHE A 480 -17.65 -14.14 -15.13
C PHE A 480 -18.52 -12.88 -15.15
N LEU A 481 -19.36 -12.72 -16.18
CA LEU A 481 -20.30 -11.61 -16.30
C LEU A 481 -21.33 -11.66 -15.17
N LEU A 482 -21.86 -12.84 -14.86
CA LEU A 482 -22.82 -13.04 -13.78
C LEU A 482 -22.21 -12.69 -12.42
N ASN A 483 -20.95 -13.04 -12.16
CA ASN A 483 -20.25 -12.66 -10.93
C ASN A 483 -20.06 -11.15 -10.80
N LEU A 484 -19.65 -10.49 -11.90
CA LEU A 484 -19.52 -9.05 -11.95
C LEU A 484 -20.87 -8.35 -11.73
N LEU A 485 -21.89 -8.71 -12.51
CA LEU A 485 -23.23 -8.11 -12.43
C LEU A 485 -23.87 -8.30 -11.05
N THR A 486 -23.78 -9.51 -10.49
CA THR A 486 -24.31 -9.78 -9.13
C THR A 486 -23.68 -8.84 -8.11
N LEU A 487 -22.36 -8.62 -8.21
CA LEU A 487 -21.67 -7.79 -7.22
C LEU A 487 -21.89 -6.29 -7.46
N MET A 488 -22.04 -5.84 -8.70
CA MET A 488 -22.46 -4.47 -9.02
C MET A 488 -23.83 -4.15 -8.41
N GLN A 489 -24.81 -5.04 -8.57
CA GLN A 489 -26.14 -4.87 -7.97
C GLN A 489 -26.10 -4.89 -6.44
N GLN A 490 -25.32 -5.79 -5.84
CA GLN A 490 -25.14 -5.85 -4.38
C GLN A 490 -24.49 -4.59 -3.79
N LEU A 491 -23.69 -3.87 -4.59
CA LEU A 491 -23.02 -2.64 -4.20
C LEU A 491 -23.75 -1.37 -4.66
N ASP A 492 -24.93 -1.53 -5.26
CA ASP A 492 -25.74 -0.43 -5.81
C ASP A 492 -24.97 0.43 -6.84
N LEU A 493 -24.19 -0.23 -7.71
CA LEU A 493 -23.35 0.41 -8.73
C LEU A 493 -23.96 0.24 -10.13
N ALA A 494 -24.51 1.30 -10.72
CA ALA A 494 -24.97 1.28 -12.10
C ALA A 494 -23.82 1.04 -13.11
N GLN A 495 -22.63 1.52 -12.76
CA GLN A 495 -21.42 1.45 -13.57
C GLN A 495 -20.21 1.14 -12.68
N PHE A 496 -19.22 0.44 -13.25
CA PHE A 496 -17.92 0.22 -12.62
C PHE A 496 -16.82 0.41 -13.67
N TRP A 497 -16.10 1.52 -13.60
CA TRP A 497 -15.21 1.99 -14.66
C TRP A 497 -15.97 2.11 -15.98
N GLU A 498 -15.54 1.42 -17.04
CA GLU A 498 -16.18 1.44 -18.36
C GLU A 498 -17.35 0.44 -18.49
N VAL A 499 -17.60 -0.38 -17.46
CA VAL A 499 -18.59 -1.46 -17.51
C VAL A 499 -19.92 -1.02 -16.92
N GLN A 500 -20.98 -1.02 -17.72
CA GLN A 500 -22.35 -0.69 -17.31
C GLN A 500 -23.19 -1.96 -17.11
N GLN A 501 -24.11 -1.94 -16.14
CA GLN A 501 -25.01 -3.09 -15.88
C GLN A 501 -25.85 -3.47 -17.12
N ASP A 502 -26.43 -2.48 -17.79
CA ASP A 502 -27.28 -2.71 -18.98
C ASP A 502 -26.52 -3.40 -20.10
N THR A 503 -25.27 -2.99 -20.33
CA THR A 503 -24.36 -3.60 -21.31
C THR A 503 -24.07 -5.05 -20.96
N LEU A 504 -23.83 -5.36 -19.68
CA LEU A 504 -23.63 -6.74 -19.22
C LEU A 504 -24.88 -7.61 -19.40
N ILE A 505 -26.06 -7.08 -19.07
CA ILE A 505 -27.34 -7.78 -19.21
C ILE A 505 -27.61 -8.11 -20.68
N ASN A 506 -27.43 -7.12 -21.56
CA ASN A 506 -27.63 -7.31 -23.00
C ASN A 506 -26.65 -8.32 -23.59
N HIS A 507 -25.40 -8.29 -23.15
CA HIS A 507 -24.40 -9.27 -23.57
C HIS A 507 -24.74 -10.68 -23.07
N LEU A 508 -25.15 -10.83 -21.80
CA LEU A 508 -25.55 -12.12 -21.23
C LEU A 508 -26.73 -12.76 -21.99
N LYS A 509 -27.70 -11.96 -22.46
CA LYS A 509 -28.83 -12.45 -23.28
C LYS A 509 -28.42 -13.02 -24.63
N GLN A 510 -27.23 -12.65 -25.13
CA GLN A 510 -26.71 -13.11 -26.43
C GLN A 510 -25.82 -14.36 -26.31
N LEU A 511 -25.38 -14.70 -25.10
CA LEU A 511 -24.50 -15.85 -24.87
C LEU A 511 -25.28 -17.14 -24.65
N PRO A 512 -24.72 -18.30 -25.01
CA PRO A 512 -25.29 -19.59 -24.62
C PRO A 512 -25.15 -19.77 -23.10
N LEU A 513 -26.28 -19.79 -22.41
CA LEU A 513 -26.35 -19.96 -20.95
C LEU A 513 -26.78 -21.38 -20.58
N SER A 514 -26.12 -21.98 -19.59
CA SER A 514 -26.63 -23.18 -18.92
C SER A 514 -27.91 -22.88 -18.13
N GLU A 515 -28.68 -23.92 -17.78
CA GLU A 515 -29.92 -23.75 -17.01
C GLU A 515 -29.69 -23.01 -15.68
N ALA A 516 -28.62 -23.33 -14.96
CA ALA A 516 -28.26 -22.65 -13.72
C ALA A 516 -27.93 -21.16 -13.94
N GLU A 517 -27.28 -20.82 -15.04
CA GLU A 517 -26.95 -19.44 -15.40
C GLU A 517 -28.19 -18.65 -15.82
N GLN A 518 -29.12 -19.27 -16.55
CA GLN A 518 -30.42 -18.68 -16.91
C GLN A 518 -31.24 -18.37 -15.65
N GLN A 519 -31.32 -19.31 -14.71
CA GLN A 519 -32.01 -19.10 -13.43
C GLN A 519 -31.36 -17.98 -12.62
N ARG A 520 -30.03 -17.90 -12.60
CA ARG A 520 -29.32 -16.82 -11.92
C ARG A 520 -29.59 -15.46 -12.56
N LEU A 521 -29.53 -15.37 -13.89
CA LEU A 521 -29.82 -14.13 -14.61
C LEU A 521 -31.27 -13.69 -14.36
N ALA A 522 -32.24 -14.60 -14.40
CA ALA A 522 -33.64 -14.28 -14.14
C ALA A 522 -33.84 -13.66 -12.75
N LYS A 523 -33.11 -14.14 -11.73
CA LYS A 523 -33.13 -13.56 -10.37
C LYS A 523 -32.51 -12.15 -10.29
N LEU A 524 -31.53 -11.85 -11.14
CA LEU A 524 -30.87 -10.54 -11.17
C LEU A 524 -31.68 -9.48 -11.94
N LEU A 525 -32.71 -9.90 -12.69
CA LEU A 525 -33.59 -9.01 -13.46
C LEU A 525 -34.93 -8.74 -12.75
N GLN A 526 -35.16 -9.36 -11.59
CA GLN A 526 -36.27 -9.07 -10.68
C GLN A 526 -35.84 -7.99 -9.69
#